data_AF-A0A0C3BDV7-F1
#
_entry.id   AF-A0A0C3BDV7-F1
#
_cell.length_a   1.000
_cell.length_b   1.000
_cell.length_c   1.000
_cell.angle_alpha   90.00
_cell.angle_beta   90.00
_cell.angle_gamma   90.00
#
_symmetry.space_group_name_H-M   'P 1'
#
loop_
_entity.id
_entity.type
_entity.pdbx_description
1 polymer ?
#
loop_
_entity_poly.entity_id
_entity_poly.type
_entity_poly.pdbx_seq_one_letter_code
_entity_poly.pdbx_strand_id
1 'polypeptide(L)'
;MRFNFTFFTLLCAFEVVSSISITLPRDLKGAGGGGSGGGGGGRGGRGRSRGGGVNHSGGSSSSSGTYVPTGPARGRSGNTGHAAVVSSAATSRVANYFSPGGGQRFVLPSNSVFKGREMGGGARADVVGTRGYGSGYPYYQGDIRRNGVIGQPFPFGFWPIYWAGHGHSDEYGGNATVEAERPGGEQVFIQIVPTPSWTTQAIGEENRRLWMVGDRESVETILSLLADPTISYTYGCDVRIGNPQLFSGTSPQAPFHFENVVQWYRSSSFALVYQGYNNLYALSPLNDTTRIDWSESTPLPSIFKSSTFAQCINTTITAALPILDADRDVHSLSPGAIAGIVIGSIAGAILIIGLLVCCLVSSIRNAVSKKLKGLKGGNIKYTAVAAPKGGMAAVEKEPTSPPPPAFPLPAPYDPHNSEKVYRPPSSFPSAPASPRLNGHLSIPSHDRQSVYSNQTLVEDTVQSHGRSKI
;
A
#
# COMPACT_ATOMS: atom_id res chain seq x y z
N MET A 1 -45.21 -41.37 -14.86
CA MET A 1 -43.76 -41.34 -14.53
C MET A 1 -43.13 -39.94 -14.63
N ARG A 2 -43.75 -38.87 -14.09
CA ARG A 2 -43.12 -37.52 -14.03
C ARG A 2 -43.04 -36.93 -12.62
N PHE A 3 -43.52 -37.66 -11.61
CA PHE A 3 -43.54 -37.21 -10.22
C PHE A 3 -42.30 -37.60 -9.40
N ASN A 4 -41.45 -38.51 -9.91
CA ASN A 4 -40.24 -38.96 -9.21
C ASN A 4 -38.99 -38.13 -9.50
N PHE A 5 -38.98 -37.30 -10.56
CA PHE A 5 -37.77 -36.57 -10.96
C PHE A 5 -37.50 -35.34 -10.09
N THR A 6 -38.55 -34.66 -9.62
CA THR A 6 -38.48 -33.49 -8.72
C THR A 6 -38.09 -33.86 -7.30
N PHE A 7 -38.43 -35.06 -6.83
CA PHE A 7 -38.00 -35.53 -5.51
C PHE A 7 -36.51 -35.89 -5.49
N PHE A 8 -36.01 -36.46 -6.59
CA PHE A 8 -34.58 -36.79 -6.74
C PHE A 8 -33.68 -35.55 -6.87
N THR A 9 -34.14 -34.47 -7.53
CA THR A 9 -33.37 -33.21 -7.63
C THR A 9 -33.27 -32.47 -6.29
N LEU A 10 -34.29 -32.58 -5.43
CA LEU A 10 -34.28 -32.00 -4.08
C LEU A 10 -33.39 -32.79 -3.10
N LEU A 11 -33.30 -34.12 -3.26
CA LEU A 11 -32.36 -34.96 -2.51
C LEU A 11 -30.91 -34.74 -2.93
N CYS A 12 -30.63 -34.53 -4.23
CA CYS A 12 -29.27 -34.20 -4.69
C CYS A 12 -28.76 -32.83 -4.20
N ALA A 13 -29.66 -31.86 -3.95
CA ALA A 13 -29.26 -30.57 -3.37
C ALA A 13 -28.88 -30.65 -1.87
N PHE A 14 -29.36 -31.67 -1.15
CA PHE A 14 -29.04 -31.88 0.27
C PHE A 14 -27.68 -32.55 0.50
N GLU A 15 -27.26 -33.43 -0.41
CA GLU A 15 -25.94 -34.08 -0.36
C GLU A 15 -24.77 -33.09 -0.53
N VAL A 16 -24.96 -32.01 -1.31
CA VAL A 16 -23.94 -30.97 -1.52
C VAL A 16 -23.70 -30.15 -0.23
N VAL A 17 -24.68 -30.05 0.66
CA VAL A 17 -24.55 -29.30 1.93
C VAL A 17 -23.87 -30.14 3.03
N SER A 18 -23.97 -31.47 2.98
CA SER A 18 -23.30 -32.36 3.95
C SER A 18 -21.79 -32.52 3.73
N SER A 19 -21.23 -32.00 2.63
CA SER A 19 -19.80 -32.16 2.31
C SER A 19 -18.91 -31.01 2.81
N ILE A 20 -19.48 -29.96 3.41
CA ILE A 20 -18.72 -28.88 4.05
C ILE A 20 -18.37 -29.33 5.48
N SER A 21 -17.39 -30.23 5.60
CA SER A 21 -16.79 -30.57 6.89
C SER A 21 -15.92 -29.40 7.36
N ILE A 22 -16.49 -28.53 8.19
CA ILE A 22 -15.73 -27.52 8.95
C ILE A 22 -14.97 -28.28 10.04
N THR A 23 -13.69 -28.55 9.80
CA THR A 23 -12.77 -29.09 10.80
C THR A 23 -12.48 -27.97 11.81
N LEU A 24 -13.22 -27.95 12.92
CA LEU A 24 -12.92 -27.11 14.06
C LEU A 24 -11.65 -27.64 14.76
N PRO A 25 -10.64 -26.81 15.05
CA PRO A 25 -9.51 -27.23 15.89
C PRO A 25 -10.01 -27.48 17.31
N ARG A 26 -9.98 -28.74 17.74
CA ARG A 26 -10.10 -29.13 19.15
C ARG A 26 -8.69 -29.16 19.75
N ASP A 27 -8.32 -28.11 20.47
CA ASP A 27 -7.52 -28.25 21.68
C ASP A 27 -7.45 -26.92 22.43
N LEU A 28 -8.32 -26.76 23.44
CA LEU A 28 -8.03 -25.91 24.61
C LEU A 28 -8.56 -26.63 25.84
N LYS A 29 -7.67 -27.44 26.42
CA LYS A 29 -7.76 -28.00 27.77
C LYS A 29 -7.75 -26.85 28.77
N GLY A 30 -8.79 -26.78 29.58
CA GLY A 30 -8.99 -25.73 30.56
C GLY A 30 -7.99 -25.74 31.71
N ALA A 31 -7.75 -24.55 32.24
CA ALA A 31 -7.34 -24.33 33.62
C ALA A 31 -8.25 -23.21 34.17
N GLY A 32 -8.94 -23.54 35.26
CA GLY A 32 -9.90 -22.66 35.92
C GLY A 32 -9.27 -21.62 36.84
N GLY A 33 -10.16 -20.75 37.35
CA GLY A 33 -9.91 -19.67 38.30
C GLY A 33 -10.66 -18.43 37.80
N GLY A 34 -11.73 -17.94 38.42
CA GLY A 34 -12.03 -17.85 39.85
C GLY A 34 -11.89 -16.39 40.27
N GLY A 35 -13.01 -15.69 40.45
CA GLY A 35 -13.08 -14.30 40.96
C GLY A 35 -14.09 -13.45 40.17
N SER A 36 -15.37 -13.37 40.53
CA SER A 36 -15.99 -12.57 41.62
C SER A 36 -15.84 -11.05 41.49
N GLY A 37 -16.96 -10.36 41.27
CA GLY A 37 -17.23 -9.09 41.95
C GLY A 37 -17.65 -7.89 41.09
N GLY A 38 -18.92 -7.48 41.24
CA GLY A 38 -19.41 -6.08 41.14
C GLY A 38 -19.67 -5.54 39.72
N GLY A 39 -20.80 -4.92 39.37
CA GLY A 39 -21.86 -4.29 40.16
C GLY A 39 -22.03 -2.83 39.73
N GLY A 40 -23.19 -2.48 39.16
CA GLY A 40 -23.63 -1.12 38.85
C GLY A 40 -23.48 -0.74 37.36
N GLY A 41 -24.47 -0.24 36.63
CA GLY A 41 -25.74 0.39 37.00
C GLY A 41 -25.84 1.75 36.30
N GLY A 42 -26.79 1.92 35.37
CA GLY A 42 -27.15 3.20 34.74
C GLY A 42 -27.53 3.04 33.25
N ARG A 43 -28.82 2.92 32.87
CA ARG A 43 -29.74 4.05 32.52
C ARG A 43 -29.03 5.09 31.64
N GLY A 44 -29.44 5.45 30.43
CA GLY A 44 -30.71 5.35 29.72
C GLY A 44 -30.73 6.56 28.77
N GLY A 45 -31.15 6.40 27.51
CA GLY A 45 -31.13 7.53 26.57
C GLY A 45 -31.81 7.18 25.25
N ARG A 46 -33.14 7.34 25.22
CA ARG A 46 -33.96 7.27 24.01
C ARG A 46 -33.80 8.58 23.24
N GLY A 47 -33.39 8.51 21.98
CA GLY A 47 -33.46 9.61 21.03
C GLY A 47 -33.99 9.11 19.69
N ARG A 48 -35.30 9.30 19.46
CA ARG A 48 -35.95 9.10 18.17
C ARG A 48 -35.81 10.40 17.37
N SER A 49 -35.34 10.33 16.13
CA SER A 49 -35.60 11.36 15.13
C SER A 49 -35.79 10.71 13.77
N ARG A 50 -36.88 11.14 13.12
CA ARG A 50 -37.40 10.71 11.82
C ARG A 50 -36.76 11.55 10.70
N GLY A 51 -36.71 10.97 9.51
CA GLY A 51 -36.44 11.63 8.22
C GLY A 51 -35.36 10.85 7.48
N GLY A 52 -35.52 10.35 6.25
CA GLY A 52 -36.53 10.53 5.22
C GLY A 52 -35.81 10.59 3.87
N GLY A 53 -36.03 9.59 3.00
CA GLY A 53 -35.50 9.52 1.61
C GLY A 53 -33.99 9.22 1.53
N VAL A 54 -33.45 8.51 0.54
CA VAL A 54 -33.93 8.15 -0.81
C VAL A 54 -33.18 6.88 -1.23
N ASN A 55 -33.89 5.94 -1.86
CA ASN A 55 -33.33 4.72 -2.44
C ASN A 55 -32.39 5.06 -3.61
N HIS A 56 -31.11 4.69 -3.53
CA HIS A 56 -30.24 4.54 -4.70
C HIS A 56 -29.64 3.13 -4.67
N SER A 57 -30.13 2.29 -5.58
CA SER A 57 -29.59 0.98 -5.93
C SER A 57 -28.27 1.17 -6.69
N GLY A 58 -27.15 1.12 -5.96
CA GLY A 58 -25.82 0.96 -6.54
C GLY A 58 -25.40 -0.50 -6.48
N GLY A 59 -25.39 -1.16 -7.64
CA GLY A 59 -24.93 -2.54 -7.77
C GLY A 59 -23.42 -2.63 -7.53
N SER A 60 -23.03 -3.22 -6.41
CA SER A 60 -21.66 -3.64 -6.14
C SER A 60 -21.42 -5.01 -6.74
N SER A 61 -20.63 -5.08 -7.80
CA SER A 61 -20.04 -6.31 -8.33
C SER A 61 -19.01 -6.85 -7.34
N SER A 62 -19.46 -7.71 -6.43
CA SER A 62 -18.61 -8.51 -5.56
C SER A 62 -17.96 -9.63 -6.37
N SER A 63 -16.70 -9.49 -6.75
CA SER A 63 -15.86 -10.61 -7.16
C SER A 63 -15.45 -11.41 -5.91
N SER A 64 -16.24 -12.42 -5.58
CA SER A 64 -15.93 -13.40 -4.54
C SER A 64 -14.81 -14.34 -5.02
N GLY A 65 -13.56 -13.93 -4.82
CA GLY A 65 -12.41 -14.83 -4.85
C GLY A 65 -12.09 -15.28 -3.43
N THR A 66 -12.71 -16.38 -2.99
CA THR A 66 -12.36 -17.03 -1.71
C THR A 66 -10.98 -17.68 -1.85
N TYR A 67 -9.93 -16.98 -1.42
CA TYR A 67 -8.59 -17.56 -1.28
C TYR A 67 -8.32 -17.81 0.20
N VAL A 68 -8.22 -19.08 0.57
CA VAL A 68 -7.77 -19.55 1.89
C VAL A 68 -6.24 -19.58 1.85
N PRO A 69 -5.50 -18.74 2.60
CA PRO A 69 -4.05 -18.80 2.63
C PRO A 69 -3.60 -19.79 3.71
N THR A 70 -3.26 -21.01 3.31
CA THR A 70 -2.39 -21.90 4.11
C THR A 70 -0.93 -21.61 3.71
N GLY A 71 -0.34 -20.55 4.26
CA GLY A 71 1.06 -20.18 4.06
C GLY A 71 1.36 -18.72 4.39
N PRO A 72 2.63 -18.33 4.68
CA PRO A 72 3.00 -16.94 4.98
C PRO A 72 2.58 -16.05 3.81
N ALA A 73 1.82 -15.00 4.13
CA ALA A 73 1.10 -14.16 3.18
C ALA A 73 2.03 -13.50 2.15
N ARG A 74 2.13 -14.09 0.95
CA ARG A 74 2.65 -13.41 -0.24
C ARG A 74 1.57 -12.45 -0.75
N GLY A 75 1.58 -11.22 -0.25
CA GLY A 75 0.81 -10.13 -0.84
C GLY A 75 1.21 -9.96 -2.32
N ARG A 76 0.24 -10.04 -3.24
CA ARG A 76 0.47 -9.70 -4.65
C ARG A 76 0.70 -8.19 -4.75
N SER A 77 1.92 -7.79 -5.09
CA SER A 77 2.40 -6.41 -5.01
C SER A 77 1.98 -5.55 -6.21
N GLY A 78 0.68 -5.55 -6.51
CA GLY A 78 0.16 -5.01 -7.77
C GLY A 78 0.68 -5.80 -8.97
N ASN A 79 0.30 -5.45 -10.19
CA ASN A 79 0.74 -6.13 -11.41
C ASN A 79 2.22 -5.86 -11.76
N THR A 80 3.10 -5.64 -10.77
CA THR A 80 4.52 -5.35 -10.97
C THR A 80 5.35 -6.59 -11.31
N GLY A 81 4.83 -7.78 -11.04
CA GLY A 81 5.59 -9.03 -11.13
C GLY A 81 6.52 -9.27 -9.93
N HIS A 82 6.63 -8.33 -8.99
CA HIS A 82 7.46 -8.43 -7.79
C HIS A 82 6.67 -8.90 -6.57
N ALA A 83 7.36 -9.40 -5.55
CA ALA A 83 6.74 -9.75 -4.27
C ALA A 83 6.63 -8.50 -3.38
N ALA A 84 5.66 -8.50 -2.46
CA ALA A 84 5.60 -7.47 -1.44
C ALA A 84 6.86 -7.51 -0.56
N VAL A 85 7.37 -6.35 -0.15
CA VAL A 85 8.52 -6.27 0.75
C VAL A 85 8.05 -6.60 2.17
N VAL A 86 8.67 -7.61 2.79
CA VAL A 86 8.39 -8.01 4.17
C VAL A 86 9.51 -7.50 5.05
N SER A 87 9.16 -6.78 6.12
CA SER A 87 10.14 -6.37 7.13
C SER A 87 10.29 -7.47 8.18
N SER A 88 11.51 -7.94 8.42
CA SER A 88 11.79 -8.89 9.51
C SER A 88 11.46 -8.29 10.89
N ALA A 89 11.58 -6.96 11.03
CA ALA A 89 11.20 -6.21 12.23
C ALA A 89 9.66 -6.09 12.41
N ALA A 90 8.87 -6.33 11.36
CA ALA A 90 7.41 -6.26 11.37
C ALA A 90 6.79 -7.47 10.64
N THR A 91 7.03 -8.68 11.17
CA THR A 91 6.71 -9.97 10.53
C THR A 91 5.25 -10.17 10.09
N SER A 92 4.31 -9.35 10.59
CA SER A 92 2.88 -9.39 10.24
C SER A 92 2.43 -8.28 9.28
N ARG A 93 3.36 -7.45 8.80
CA ARG A 93 3.09 -6.32 7.91
C ARG A 93 3.86 -6.47 6.61
N VAL A 94 3.24 -6.03 5.53
CA VAL A 94 3.79 -6.10 4.17
C VAL A 94 3.75 -4.71 3.57
N ALA A 95 4.78 -4.37 2.81
CA ALA A 95 4.83 -3.16 2.01
C ALA A 95 4.58 -3.51 0.53
N ASN A 96 3.49 -2.98 -0.03
CA ASN A 96 3.13 -3.23 -1.43
C ASN A 96 3.44 -2.01 -2.29
N TYR A 97 3.87 -2.27 -3.53
CA TYR A 97 3.96 -1.24 -4.56
C TYR A 97 2.56 -0.73 -4.91
N PHE A 98 2.45 0.56 -5.24
CA PHE A 98 1.17 1.23 -5.49
C PHE A 98 0.17 1.22 -4.32
N SER A 99 0.59 0.77 -3.13
CA SER A 99 -0.26 0.83 -1.94
C SER A 99 -0.59 2.28 -1.61
N PRO A 100 -1.84 2.59 -1.19
CA PRO A 100 -2.17 3.89 -0.62
C PRO A 100 -1.48 4.14 0.72
N GLY A 101 -0.95 3.09 1.38
CA GLY A 101 -0.33 3.18 2.71
C GLY A 101 -1.35 3.48 3.80
N GLY A 102 -0.87 4.09 4.90
CA GLY A 102 -1.67 4.53 6.04
C GLY A 102 -1.72 3.52 7.18
N GLY A 103 -2.89 3.37 7.80
CA GLY A 103 -3.11 2.46 8.94
C GLY A 103 -2.69 3.05 10.29
N GLN A 104 -2.77 2.20 11.32
CA GLN A 104 -2.33 2.55 12.66
C GLN A 104 -0.81 2.43 12.79
N ARG A 105 -0.23 3.33 13.57
CA ARG A 105 1.17 3.25 13.98
C ARG A 105 1.32 2.15 15.02
N PHE A 106 2.43 1.42 14.98
CA PHE A 106 2.77 0.44 16.01
C PHE A 106 4.22 0.60 16.46
N VAL A 107 4.52 0.09 17.64
CA VAL A 107 5.86 0.15 18.23
C VAL A 107 6.62 -1.12 17.84
N LEU A 108 7.85 -0.95 17.36
CA LEU A 108 8.71 -2.07 17.01
C LEU A 108 9.00 -2.95 18.23
N PRO A 109 8.86 -4.28 18.10
CA PRO A 109 9.00 -5.22 19.20
C PRO A 109 10.45 -5.30 19.71
N SER A 110 10.64 -6.00 20.83
CA SER A 110 11.94 -6.08 21.51
C SER A 110 13.04 -6.79 20.74
N ASN A 111 12.69 -7.56 19.71
CA ASN A 111 13.61 -8.29 18.85
C ASN A 111 14.03 -7.51 17.59
N SER A 112 13.55 -6.28 17.39
CA SER A 112 14.05 -5.42 16.31
C SER A 112 15.27 -4.63 16.77
N VAL A 113 16.21 -4.37 15.86
CA VAL A 113 17.36 -3.45 16.07
C VAL A 113 16.95 -2.04 16.49
N PHE A 114 15.71 -1.63 16.20
CA PHE A 114 15.17 -0.32 16.58
C PHE A 114 13.95 -0.44 17.49
N LYS A 115 13.98 -1.43 18.40
CA LYS A 115 13.03 -1.63 19.48
C LYS A 115 12.52 -0.30 20.05
N GLY A 116 11.20 -0.19 20.21
CA GLY A 116 10.56 0.97 20.84
C GLY A 116 10.27 2.13 19.89
N ARG A 117 10.80 2.12 18.66
CA ARG A 117 10.46 3.13 17.64
C ARG A 117 9.11 2.83 16.98
N GLU A 118 8.41 3.88 16.56
CA GLU A 118 7.14 3.76 15.84
C GLU A 118 7.37 3.40 14.36
N MET A 119 6.50 2.57 13.79
CA MET A 119 6.45 2.20 12.38
C MET A 119 5.01 2.23 11.84
N GLY A 120 4.84 2.52 10.54
CA GLY A 120 3.54 2.54 9.85
C GLY A 120 2.80 3.89 9.90
N GLY A 121 1.60 3.97 9.36
CA GLY A 121 0.77 5.19 9.40
C GLY A 121 1.11 6.26 8.35
N GLY A 122 2.18 6.11 7.58
CA GLY A 122 2.47 7.00 6.45
C GLY A 122 1.64 6.65 5.22
N ALA A 123 1.01 7.65 4.60
CA ALA A 123 0.21 7.47 3.39
C ALA A 123 1.02 7.81 2.13
N ARG A 124 0.58 7.28 0.98
CA ARG A 124 1.17 7.54 -0.34
C ARG A 124 1.35 9.03 -0.64
N ALA A 125 0.40 9.86 -0.20
CA ALA A 125 0.44 11.31 -0.37
C ALA A 125 1.65 11.97 0.30
N ASP A 126 2.22 11.32 1.32
CA ASP A 126 3.33 11.84 2.12
C ASP A 126 4.69 11.24 1.71
N VAL A 127 4.72 10.38 0.68
CA VAL A 127 5.95 9.71 0.23
C VAL A 127 6.96 10.70 -0.31
N VAL A 128 6.51 11.78 -0.95
CA VAL A 128 7.41 12.78 -1.54
C VAL A 128 7.95 13.68 -0.43
N GLY A 129 9.25 13.64 -0.20
CA GLY A 129 9.95 14.54 0.71
C GLY A 129 10.33 15.87 0.05
N THR A 130 11.46 16.41 0.44
CA THR A 130 12.09 17.59 -0.17
C THR A 130 13.53 17.24 -0.57
N ARG A 131 14.34 18.26 -0.88
CA ARG A 131 15.79 18.15 -1.11
C ARG A 131 16.58 17.97 0.18
N GLY A 132 15.97 18.25 1.32
CA GLY A 132 16.57 18.08 2.64
C GLY A 132 16.45 16.65 3.16
N TYR A 133 17.54 16.10 3.66
CA TYR A 133 17.53 14.79 4.29
C TYR A 133 16.85 14.85 5.66
N GLY A 134 16.02 13.84 5.97
CA GLY A 134 15.08 13.89 7.09
C GLY A 134 13.72 14.50 6.73
N SER A 135 13.48 14.87 5.48
CA SER A 135 12.14 15.29 5.03
C SER A 135 11.24 14.12 4.64
N GLY A 136 9.94 14.40 4.41
CA GLY A 136 8.96 13.38 4.02
C GLY A 136 8.46 12.54 5.20
N TYR A 137 8.39 13.12 6.39
CA TYR A 137 7.77 12.49 7.56
C TYR A 137 6.34 13.03 7.74
N PRO A 138 5.28 12.21 7.60
CA PRO A 138 3.89 12.65 7.76
C PRO A 138 3.52 13.01 9.19
N TYR A 139 4.19 12.40 10.14
CA TYR A 139 4.02 12.67 11.57
C TYR A 139 5.38 12.72 12.23
N TYR A 140 5.42 13.49 13.30
CA TYR A 140 6.64 14.17 13.72
C TYR A 140 6.96 13.86 15.19
N GLN A 141 8.24 13.57 15.50
CA GLN A 141 8.76 13.47 16.87
C GLN A 141 10.08 14.29 17.03
N GLY A 142 10.11 15.36 17.85
CA GLY A 142 11.34 16.14 18.22
C GLY A 142 11.60 17.56 17.62
N ASP A 143 12.83 17.83 17.13
CA ASP A 143 13.07 18.81 16.04
C ASP A 143 13.97 18.17 14.93
N ILE A 144 13.38 17.68 13.83
CA ILE A 144 14.08 17.00 12.72
C ILE A 144 15.07 17.96 12.07
N ARG A 145 14.80 19.27 12.12
CA ARG A 145 15.68 20.29 11.52
C ARG A 145 17.00 20.39 12.27
N ARG A 146 17.03 19.98 13.54
CA ARG A 146 18.24 19.97 14.38
C ARG A 146 18.88 18.60 14.46
N ASN A 147 18.07 17.54 14.51
CA ASN A 147 18.54 16.19 14.80
C ASN A 147 18.60 15.30 13.55
N GLY A 148 18.26 15.81 12.38
CA GLY A 148 18.19 15.02 11.15
C GLY A 148 17.23 13.84 11.30
N VAL A 149 17.69 12.65 10.93
CA VAL A 149 16.89 11.41 10.99
C VAL A 149 17.05 10.62 12.29
N ILE A 150 17.91 11.03 13.22
CA ILE A 150 18.17 10.24 14.42
C ILE A 150 16.90 10.07 15.28
N GLY A 151 16.63 8.84 15.71
CA GLY A 151 15.53 8.49 16.60
C GLY A 151 14.13 8.73 16.03
N GLN A 152 13.99 8.99 14.73
CA GLN A 152 12.70 9.31 14.09
C GLN A 152 11.72 8.11 14.06
N PRO A 153 10.49 8.21 13.53
CA PRO A 153 9.70 6.99 13.28
C PRO A 153 10.06 6.33 11.94
N PHE A 154 9.35 5.26 11.56
CA PHE A 154 9.40 4.64 10.22
C PHE A 154 8.01 4.63 9.56
N PRO A 155 7.51 5.78 9.11
CA PRO A 155 6.13 5.93 8.64
C PRO A 155 5.72 4.96 7.54
N PHE A 156 6.68 4.59 6.70
CA PHE A 156 6.46 3.73 5.55
C PHE A 156 7.03 2.33 5.71
N GLY A 157 7.62 2.01 6.87
CA GLY A 157 8.22 0.71 7.14
C GLY A 157 9.65 0.51 6.67
N PHE A 158 10.37 1.57 6.28
CA PHE A 158 11.75 1.51 5.78
C PHE A 158 12.66 2.47 6.56
N TRP A 159 13.92 2.08 6.76
CA TRP A 159 14.93 2.92 7.42
C TRP A 159 15.50 3.96 6.45
N PRO A 160 15.84 5.16 6.92
CA PRO A 160 16.63 6.13 6.16
C PRO A 160 17.90 5.52 5.54
N ILE A 161 18.33 6.09 4.41
CA ILE A 161 19.59 5.74 3.74
C ILE A 161 20.73 6.16 4.65
N TYR A 162 21.64 5.26 4.99
CA TYR A 162 22.85 5.57 5.72
C TYR A 162 23.86 6.27 4.81
N TRP A 163 24.31 7.44 5.24
CA TRP A 163 25.34 8.23 4.57
C TRP A 163 26.28 8.80 5.61
N ALA A 164 27.50 8.25 5.66
CA ALA A 164 28.42 8.51 6.76
C ALA A 164 28.71 10.00 6.91
N GLY A 165 28.62 10.51 8.14
CA GLY A 165 28.90 11.91 8.45
C GLY A 165 27.80 12.89 8.04
N HIS A 166 26.65 12.42 7.54
CA HIS A 166 25.55 13.28 7.12
C HIS A 166 24.25 12.95 7.84
N GLY A 167 23.53 14.02 8.22
CA GLY A 167 22.13 13.95 8.63
C GLY A 167 21.83 13.12 9.89
N HIS A 168 22.84 12.82 10.70
CA HIS A 168 22.76 11.88 11.82
C HIS A 168 22.24 10.49 11.42
N SER A 169 22.67 10.02 10.25
CA SER A 169 22.24 8.73 9.71
C SER A 169 22.98 7.52 10.29
N ASP A 170 23.93 7.73 11.19
CA ASP A 170 24.86 6.70 11.70
C ASP A 170 24.17 5.52 12.39
N GLU A 171 22.95 5.69 12.91
CA GLU A 171 22.18 4.59 13.49
C GLU A 171 21.63 3.61 12.44
N TYR A 172 21.61 3.98 11.16
CA TYR A 172 20.99 3.22 10.07
C TYR A 172 21.97 2.41 9.21
N GLY A 173 23.26 2.44 9.51
CA GLY A 173 24.23 1.66 8.76
C GLY A 173 25.60 1.60 9.43
N GLY A 174 26.55 0.98 8.75
CA GLY A 174 27.86 0.64 9.35
C GLY A 174 27.79 -0.48 10.39
N ASN A 175 26.61 -1.06 10.62
CA ASN A 175 26.36 -2.17 11.53
C ASN A 175 25.67 -3.33 10.79
N ALA A 176 26.28 -4.51 10.82
CA ALA A 176 25.77 -5.69 10.11
C ALA A 176 24.36 -6.13 10.54
N THR A 177 23.99 -5.93 11.81
CA THR A 177 22.65 -6.28 12.31
C THR A 177 21.58 -5.35 11.74
N VAL A 178 21.88 -4.05 11.65
CA VAL A 178 20.98 -3.06 11.05
C VAL A 178 20.78 -3.33 9.56
N GLU A 179 21.86 -3.63 8.83
CA GLU A 179 21.77 -3.99 7.41
C GLU A 179 21.02 -5.32 7.18
N ALA A 180 21.20 -6.31 8.06
CA ALA A 180 20.48 -7.59 7.98
C ALA A 180 18.97 -7.47 8.23
N GLU A 181 18.53 -6.47 9.01
CA GLU A 181 17.12 -6.16 9.25
C GLU A 181 16.57 -5.07 8.31
N ARG A 182 17.34 -4.61 7.30
CA ARG A 182 16.88 -3.60 6.33
C ARG A 182 15.76 -4.13 5.43
N PRO A 183 14.53 -3.57 5.49
CA PRO A 183 13.46 -3.93 4.57
C PRO A 183 13.87 -3.65 3.14
N GLY A 184 13.68 -4.65 2.28
CA GLY A 184 14.10 -4.60 0.88
C GLY A 184 15.59 -4.89 0.66
N GLY A 185 16.33 -5.26 1.70
CA GLY A 185 17.72 -5.69 1.61
C GLY A 185 18.73 -4.55 1.66
N GLU A 186 19.95 -4.85 1.24
CA GLU A 186 21.08 -3.93 1.29
C GLU A 186 20.85 -2.64 0.48
N GLN A 187 21.59 -1.59 0.85
CA GLN A 187 21.52 -0.31 0.15
C GLN A 187 22.27 -0.40 -1.18
N VAL A 188 21.63 0.02 -2.25
CA VAL A 188 22.20 0.01 -3.60
C VAL A 188 21.94 1.33 -4.30
N PHE A 189 22.71 1.57 -5.35
CA PHE A 189 22.46 2.64 -6.28
C PHE A 189 22.51 2.16 -7.72
N ILE A 190 21.84 2.88 -8.62
CA ILE A 190 21.85 2.57 -10.05
C ILE A 190 21.72 3.83 -10.89
N GLN A 191 22.42 3.86 -12.03
CA GLN A 191 22.27 4.91 -13.02
C GLN A 191 20.97 4.72 -13.80
N ILE A 192 20.18 5.79 -13.93
CA ILE A 192 19.03 5.81 -14.82
C ILE A 192 19.50 6.33 -16.17
N VAL A 193 19.40 5.49 -17.21
CA VAL A 193 19.84 5.83 -18.57
C VAL A 193 18.64 5.80 -19.52
N PRO A 194 18.19 6.93 -20.07
CA PRO A 194 17.11 6.94 -21.05
C PRO A 194 17.52 6.21 -22.33
N THR A 195 16.56 5.61 -23.03
CA THR A 195 16.75 5.13 -24.41
C THR A 195 16.69 6.30 -25.41
N PRO A 196 17.08 6.09 -26.68
CA PRO A 196 17.01 7.13 -27.71
C PRO A 196 15.61 7.70 -27.96
N SER A 197 14.54 7.01 -27.58
CA SER A 197 13.15 7.45 -27.81
C SER A 197 12.77 8.68 -26.96
N TRP A 198 13.45 8.91 -25.83
CA TRP A 198 13.21 10.03 -24.90
C TRP A 198 14.12 11.26 -25.13
N THR A 199 14.83 11.33 -26.27
CA THR A 199 15.96 12.24 -26.49
C THR A 199 15.66 13.73 -26.72
N THR A 200 14.45 14.24 -26.54
CA THR A 200 14.20 15.65 -26.87
C THR A 200 14.59 16.67 -25.79
N GLN A 201 14.83 16.28 -24.53
CA GLN A 201 15.28 17.18 -23.44
C GLN A 201 16.08 16.45 -22.35
N ALA A 202 16.96 15.52 -22.75
CA ALA A 202 17.56 14.57 -21.82
C ALA A 202 18.47 15.24 -20.79
N ILE A 203 18.08 15.09 -19.53
CA ILE A 203 19.03 15.12 -18.41
C ILE A 203 19.99 13.93 -18.65
N GLY A 204 21.12 14.18 -19.32
CA GLY A 204 22.00 13.09 -19.77
C GLY A 204 23.18 13.48 -20.68
N GLU A 205 23.38 14.74 -21.02
CA GLU A 205 24.62 15.19 -21.68
C GLU A 205 25.85 15.00 -20.76
N GLU A 206 27.03 14.88 -21.37
CA GLU A 206 28.22 14.09 -20.95
C GLU A 206 28.66 14.11 -19.47
N ASN A 207 28.17 15.02 -18.62
CA ASN A 207 28.51 15.12 -17.19
C ASN A 207 27.30 15.17 -16.23
N ARG A 208 26.09 14.86 -16.68
CA ARG A 208 24.86 15.09 -15.90
C ARG A 208 23.98 13.85 -15.84
N ARG A 209 24.30 12.93 -14.94
CA ARG A 209 23.63 11.63 -14.79
C ARG A 209 22.58 11.65 -13.67
N LEU A 210 21.52 10.86 -13.86
CA LEU A 210 20.52 10.58 -12.83
C LEU A 210 20.79 9.22 -12.18
N TRP A 211 20.59 9.16 -10.88
CA TRP A 211 20.78 7.94 -10.10
C TRP A 211 19.63 7.74 -9.12
N MET A 212 19.29 6.49 -8.83
CA MET A 212 18.44 6.13 -7.70
C MET A 212 19.29 5.50 -6.61
N VAL A 213 18.94 5.76 -5.36
CA VAL A 213 19.56 5.15 -4.18
C VAL A 213 18.47 4.68 -3.24
N GLY A 214 18.60 3.49 -2.67
CA GLY A 214 17.61 2.91 -1.76
C GLY A 214 17.95 1.48 -1.39
N ASP A 215 17.01 0.75 -0.80
CA ASP A 215 17.10 -0.71 -0.66
C ASP A 215 17.00 -1.41 -2.03
N ARG A 216 17.65 -2.56 -2.15
CA ARG A 216 17.76 -3.35 -3.39
C ARG A 216 16.41 -3.61 -4.05
N GLU A 217 15.45 -4.15 -3.30
CA GLU A 217 14.13 -4.52 -3.84
C GLU A 217 13.37 -3.30 -4.39
N SER A 218 13.41 -2.16 -3.68
CA SER A 218 12.79 -0.92 -4.17
C SER A 218 13.49 -0.41 -5.43
N VAL A 219 14.82 -0.40 -5.48
CA VAL A 219 15.58 0.09 -6.64
C VAL A 219 15.34 -0.80 -7.87
N GLU A 220 15.41 -2.12 -7.71
CA GLU A 220 15.20 -3.09 -8.81
C GLU A 220 13.77 -3.04 -9.34
N THR A 221 12.77 -2.96 -8.45
CA THR A 221 11.37 -2.88 -8.87
C THR A 221 11.09 -1.56 -9.59
N ILE A 222 11.51 -0.41 -9.06
CA ILE A 222 11.31 0.88 -9.73
C ILE A 222 12.01 0.89 -11.08
N LEU A 223 13.24 0.38 -11.19
CA LEU A 223 13.93 0.26 -12.47
C LEU A 223 13.13 -0.57 -13.48
N SER A 224 12.58 -1.72 -13.05
CA SER A 224 11.78 -2.57 -13.93
C SER A 224 10.51 -1.85 -14.45
N LEU A 225 9.87 -1.03 -13.61
CA LEU A 225 8.70 -0.24 -14.00
C LEU A 225 9.07 0.90 -14.95
N LEU A 226 10.19 1.57 -14.70
CA LEU A 226 10.71 2.61 -15.59
C LEU A 226 11.10 2.04 -16.96
N ALA A 227 11.57 0.80 -17.01
CA ALA A 227 12.03 0.13 -18.22
C ALA A 227 10.89 -0.49 -19.04
N ASP A 228 9.71 -0.73 -18.45
CA ASP A 228 8.58 -1.36 -19.12
C ASP A 228 7.82 -0.36 -20.01
N PRO A 229 7.87 -0.48 -21.35
CA PRO A 229 7.17 0.42 -22.25
C PRO A 229 5.66 0.12 -22.33
N THR A 230 5.21 -1.02 -21.78
CA THR A 230 3.80 -1.47 -21.84
C THR A 230 2.96 -0.94 -20.69
N ILE A 231 3.60 -0.59 -19.57
CA ILE A 231 2.96 0.14 -18.50
C ILE A 231 2.75 1.57 -19.02
N SER A 232 1.49 2.04 -18.99
CA SER A 232 1.03 3.36 -19.44
C SER A 232 2.13 4.42 -19.41
N TYR A 233 2.17 5.34 -20.38
CA TYR A 233 3.06 6.50 -20.45
C TYR A 233 3.18 7.31 -19.13
N THR A 234 2.26 7.10 -18.20
CA THR A 234 2.29 7.61 -16.83
C THR A 234 3.46 7.09 -15.97
N TYR A 235 3.92 5.85 -16.17
CA TYR A 235 4.92 5.21 -15.28
C TYR A 235 6.12 4.60 -16.02
N GLY A 236 5.97 4.20 -17.28
CA GLY A 236 7.07 3.73 -18.12
C GLY A 236 7.85 4.90 -18.71
N CYS A 237 9.16 4.96 -18.44
CA CYS A 237 10.04 6.04 -18.93
C CYS A 237 11.06 5.56 -19.96
N ASP A 238 10.87 4.34 -20.49
CA ASP A 238 11.73 3.66 -21.46
C ASP A 238 13.23 3.85 -21.13
N VAL A 239 13.61 3.35 -19.95
CA VAL A 239 15.01 3.39 -19.47
C VAL A 239 15.70 2.06 -19.76
N ARG A 240 17.01 2.10 -19.91
CA ARG A 240 17.83 0.89 -19.99
C ARG A 240 17.95 0.25 -18.61
N ILE A 241 17.76 -1.06 -18.58
CA ILE A 241 18.02 -1.87 -17.39
C ILE A 241 19.53 -1.94 -17.17
N GLY A 242 19.97 -1.57 -15.97
CA GLY A 242 21.32 -1.78 -15.48
C GLY A 242 21.34 -2.67 -14.24
N ASN A 243 22.53 -2.96 -13.72
CA ASN A 243 22.70 -3.73 -12.50
C ASN A 243 22.95 -2.80 -11.31
N PRO A 244 22.13 -2.84 -10.24
CA PRO A 244 22.39 -2.06 -9.04
C PRO A 244 23.75 -2.41 -8.44
N GLN A 245 24.47 -1.38 -8.01
CA GLN A 245 25.75 -1.48 -7.33
C GLN A 245 25.55 -1.27 -5.83
N LEU A 246 26.35 -1.94 -5.00
CA LEU A 246 26.27 -1.76 -3.55
C LEU A 246 26.58 -0.31 -3.19
N PHE A 247 25.70 0.32 -2.42
CA PHE A 247 25.92 1.65 -1.87
C PHE A 247 26.56 1.52 -0.49
N SER A 248 27.78 2.03 -0.36
CA SER A 248 28.46 2.14 0.92
C SER A 248 28.50 3.61 1.32
N GLY A 249 27.72 3.97 2.35
CA GLY A 249 27.66 5.35 2.85
C GLY A 249 28.99 5.91 3.37
N THR A 250 30.00 5.05 3.60
CA THR A 250 31.36 5.41 4.03
C THR A 250 32.35 5.52 2.88
N SER A 251 32.00 5.03 1.68
CA SER A 251 32.93 4.87 0.57
C SER A 251 32.73 5.97 -0.47
N PRO A 252 33.80 6.62 -0.97
CA PRO A 252 33.71 7.58 -2.07
C PRO A 252 33.47 6.91 -3.43
N GLN A 253 33.07 5.64 -3.47
CA GLN A 253 32.82 4.89 -4.70
C GLN A 253 31.56 5.33 -5.46
N ALA A 254 30.60 5.95 -4.77
CA ALA A 254 29.42 6.48 -5.45
C ALA A 254 29.84 7.65 -6.38
N PRO A 255 29.39 7.68 -7.64
CA PRO A 255 29.74 8.72 -8.61
C PRO A 255 29.00 10.05 -8.36
N PHE A 256 28.44 10.22 -7.17
CA PHE A 256 27.63 11.35 -6.75
C PHE A 256 27.83 11.58 -5.24
N HIS A 257 27.54 12.80 -4.82
CA HIS A 257 27.67 13.27 -3.45
C HIS A 257 26.29 13.49 -2.80
N PHE A 258 26.28 13.71 -1.50
CA PHE A 258 25.05 13.88 -0.72
C PHE A 258 24.26 15.11 -1.17
N GLU A 259 24.97 16.20 -1.48
CA GLU A 259 24.44 17.44 -2.03
C GLU A 259 23.82 17.29 -3.43
N ASN A 260 24.07 16.17 -4.13
CA ASN A 260 23.48 15.91 -5.44
C ASN A 260 22.05 15.37 -5.36
N VAL A 261 21.54 15.07 -4.15
CA VAL A 261 20.17 14.56 -3.98
C VAL A 261 19.16 15.65 -4.29
N VAL A 262 18.33 15.41 -5.31
CA VAL A 262 17.29 16.35 -5.76
C VAL A 262 15.95 16.09 -5.10
N GLN A 263 15.73 14.87 -4.60
CA GLN A 263 14.47 14.50 -3.99
C GLN A 263 14.66 13.28 -3.08
N TRP A 264 14.31 13.44 -1.81
CA TRP A 264 14.14 12.33 -0.88
C TRP A 264 12.70 11.82 -0.95
N TYR A 265 12.53 10.52 -0.77
CA TYR A 265 11.24 9.86 -0.71
C TYR A 265 11.16 8.98 0.53
N ARG A 266 9.94 8.69 0.94
CA ARG A 266 9.62 7.67 1.94
C ARG A 266 10.40 7.92 3.23
N SER A 267 10.35 9.15 3.76
CA SER A 267 11.10 9.56 4.94
C SER A 267 12.62 9.33 4.81
N SER A 268 13.20 9.74 3.67
CA SER A 268 14.63 9.64 3.35
C SER A 268 15.21 8.21 3.25
N SER A 269 14.34 7.22 3.02
CA SER A 269 14.75 5.82 2.79
C SER A 269 14.89 5.45 1.31
N PHE A 270 14.63 6.40 0.41
CA PHE A 270 14.86 6.30 -1.02
C PHE A 270 15.20 7.70 -1.57
N ALA A 271 16.06 7.79 -2.58
CA ALA A 271 16.52 9.07 -3.12
C ALA A 271 16.63 9.05 -4.65
N LEU A 272 16.30 10.20 -5.26
CA LEU A 272 16.67 10.53 -6.64
C LEU A 272 17.81 11.54 -6.60
N VAL A 273 18.89 11.22 -7.31
CA VAL A 273 20.14 11.98 -7.32
C VAL A 273 20.40 12.50 -8.73
N TYR A 274 20.82 13.75 -8.82
CA TYR A 274 21.23 14.36 -10.07
C TYR A 274 22.62 14.96 -9.94
N GLN A 275 23.60 14.39 -10.65
CA GLN A 275 25.00 14.78 -10.54
C GLN A 275 25.26 16.26 -10.92
N GLY A 276 24.39 16.86 -11.74
CA GLY A 276 24.46 18.27 -12.10
C GLY A 276 23.89 19.25 -11.06
N TYR A 277 23.45 18.76 -9.90
CA TYR A 277 22.88 19.57 -8.83
C TYR A 277 23.80 19.59 -7.61
N ASN A 278 23.96 20.75 -6.97
CA ASN A 278 24.73 20.89 -5.74
C ASN A 278 23.91 21.70 -4.72
N ASN A 279 23.35 21.00 -3.73
CA ASN A 279 22.61 21.61 -2.63
C ASN A 279 23.54 21.96 -1.47
N LEU A 280 23.92 23.24 -1.38
CA LEU A 280 24.74 23.75 -0.29
C LEU A 280 24.08 23.59 1.09
N TYR A 281 22.75 23.49 1.14
CA TYR A 281 21.98 23.33 2.37
C TYR A 281 21.79 21.86 2.77
N ALA A 282 22.16 20.91 1.92
CA ALA A 282 22.14 19.49 2.29
C ALA A 282 23.15 19.22 3.43
N LEU A 283 24.26 19.97 3.45
CA LEU A 283 25.32 19.84 4.43
C LEU A 283 25.11 20.69 5.69
N SER A 284 23.87 21.16 5.93
CA SER A 284 23.49 22.04 7.03
C SER A 284 24.32 21.77 8.29
N PRO A 285 25.09 22.76 8.78
CA PRO A 285 26.06 22.51 9.84
C PRO A 285 25.35 21.96 11.07
N LEU A 286 25.78 20.76 11.49
CA LEU A 286 25.28 20.00 12.65
C LEU A 286 25.39 20.77 13.99
N ASN A 287 25.96 21.98 13.97
CA ASN A 287 26.26 22.81 15.13
C ASN A 287 25.51 24.15 15.15
N ASP A 288 24.67 24.46 14.16
CA ASP A 288 24.05 25.79 14.10
C ASP A 288 22.67 25.82 14.77
N THR A 289 22.48 26.80 15.64
CA THR A 289 21.21 27.02 16.37
C THR A 289 20.10 27.55 15.46
N THR A 290 20.45 27.92 14.23
CA THR A 290 19.56 28.45 13.21
C THR A 290 18.66 27.32 12.67
N ARG A 291 17.36 27.53 12.83
CA ARG A 291 16.34 26.60 12.32
C ARG A 291 16.32 26.73 10.80
N ILE A 292 17.10 25.92 10.10
CA ILE A 292 17.10 25.89 8.64
C ILE A 292 15.73 25.40 8.18
N ASP A 293 15.04 26.22 7.40
CA ASP A 293 13.82 25.79 6.75
C ASP A 293 14.19 24.98 5.51
N TRP A 294 13.60 23.80 5.34
CA TRP A 294 13.92 22.95 4.18
C TRP A 294 13.57 23.63 2.84
N SER A 295 12.76 24.71 2.90
CA SER A 295 12.47 25.63 1.80
C SER A 295 13.71 26.39 1.29
N GLU A 296 14.77 26.51 2.09
CA GLU A 296 16.00 27.25 1.79
C GLU A 296 16.97 26.47 0.87
N SER A 297 16.65 25.22 0.50
CA SER A 297 17.50 24.39 -0.37
C SER A 297 17.79 25.06 -1.73
N THR A 298 19.02 24.92 -2.24
CA THR A 298 19.48 25.51 -3.51
C THR A 298 18.48 25.23 -4.63
N PRO A 299 17.91 26.22 -5.34
CA PRO A 299 16.91 25.98 -6.37
C PRO A 299 17.32 24.90 -7.39
N LEU A 300 16.40 24.00 -7.74
CA LEU A 300 16.68 22.99 -8.77
C LEU A 300 16.99 23.67 -10.11
N PRO A 301 17.97 23.16 -10.89
CA PRO A 301 18.26 23.64 -12.23
C PRO A 301 17.00 23.63 -13.11
N SER A 302 16.83 24.66 -13.94
CA SER A 302 15.67 24.76 -14.84
C SER A 302 15.53 23.54 -15.75
N ILE A 303 16.65 23.02 -16.24
CA ILE A 303 16.73 21.79 -17.05
C ILE A 303 16.12 20.57 -16.34
N PHE A 304 16.29 20.47 -15.02
CA PHE A 304 15.69 19.37 -14.25
C PHE A 304 14.16 19.56 -14.15
N LYS A 305 13.71 20.79 -13.86
CA LYS A 305 12.28 21.10 -13.69
C LYS A 305 11.48 20.93 -14.98
N SER A 306 12.06 21.34 -16.12
CA SER A 306 11.39 21.26 -17.42
C SER A 306 11.45 19.87 -18.06
N SER A 307 12.30 18.98 -17.55
CA SER A 307 12.48 17.65 -18.14
C SER A 307 11.28 16.76 -17.87
N THR A 308 10.57 16.40 -18.94
CA THR A 308 9.50 15.39 -18.92
C THR A 308 10.01 14.03 -18.45
N PHE A 309 11.28 13.71 -18.73
CA PHE A 309 11.93 12.48 -18.27
C PHE A 309 12.08 12.43 -16.75
N ALA A 310 12.58 13.51 -16.11
CA ALA A 310 12.62 13.57 -14.64
C ALA A 310 11.23 13.53 -14.01
N GLN A 311 10.24 14.17 -14.64
CA GLN A 311 8.85 14.13 -14.17
C GLN A 311 8.28 12.71 -14.24
N CYS A 312 8.55 11.98 -15.33
CA CYS A 312 8.19 10.57 -15.46
C CYS A 312 8.79 9.74 -14.32
N ILE A 313 10.11 9.84 -14.10
CA ILE A 313 10.80 9.12 -13.02
C ILE A 313 10.20 9.44 -11.65
N ASN A 314 10.02 10.73 -11.33
CA ASN A 314 9.44 11.17 -10.06
C ASN A 314 8.01 10.64 -9.87
N THR A 315 7.20 10.65 -10.94
CA THR A 315 5.83 10.13 -10.93
C THR A 315 5.82 8.63 -10.64
N THR A 316 6.67 7.85 -11.32
CA THR A 316 6.82 6.41 -11.11
C THR A 316 7.27 6.09 -9.70
N ILE A 317 8.32 6.75 -9.20
CA ILE A 317 8.82 6.57 -7.83
C ILE A 317 7.71 6.86 -6.82
N THR A 318 7.05 8.01 -6.96
CA THR A 318 5.99 8.44 -6.04
C THR A 318 4.85 7.44 -6.00
N ALA A 319 4.35 7.01 -7.17
CA ALA A 319 3.23 6.09 -7.28
C ALA A 319 3.60 4.68 -6.81
N ALA A 320 4.76 4.18 -7.20
CA ALA A 320 5.07 2.76 -7.13
C ALA A 320 5.90 2.36 -5.90
N LEU A 321 6.68 3.25 -5.27
CA LEU A 321 7.57 2.89 -4.14
C LEU A 321 6.85 2.00 -3.12
N PRO A 322 7.44 0.89 -2.65
CA PRO A 322 6.74 0.06 -1.68
C PRO A 322 6.64 0.83 -0.37
N ILE A 323 5.44 0.88 0.19
CA ILE A 323 5.15 1.44 1.51
C ILE A 323 4.29 0.46 2.27
N LEU A 324 4.42 0.47 3.60
CA LEU A 324 3.64 -0.38 4.48
C LEU A 324 2.15 -0.19 4.21
N ASP A 325 1.43 -1.29 3.98
CA ASP A 325 -0.01 -1.23 3.84
C ASP A 325 -0.65 -0.73 5.12
N ALA A 326 -1.75 0.00 4.98
CA ALA A 326 -2.65 0.15 6.10
C ALA A 326 -2.95 -1.24 6.66
N ASP A 327 -2.95 -1.33 8.00
CA ASP A 327 -3.51 -2.46 8.69
C ASP A 327 -4.82 -2.79 8.01
N ARG A 328 -4.86 -3.95 7.36
CA ARG A 328 -6.13 -4.55 7.07
C ARG A 328 -6.68 -4.77 8.46
N ASP A 329 -7.54 -3.87 8.89
CA ASP A 329 -8.68 -4.22 9.70
C ASP A 329 -9.35 -5.32 8.87
N VAL A 330 -8.81 -6.53 8.98
CA VAL A 330 -9.60 -7.73 8.96
C VAL A 330 -10.57 -7.40 10.06
N HIS A 331 -11.70 -6.81 9.67
CA HIS A 331 -12.95 -6.97 10.35
C HIS A 331 -13.16 -8.48 10.33
N SER A 332 -12.40 -9.20 11.16
CA SER A 332 -12.67 -10.55 11.56
C SER A 332 -14.05 -10.38 12.13
N LEU A 333 -15.04 -10.81 11.35
CA LEU A 333 -16.42 -10.77 11.74
C LEU A 333 -16.44 -11.31 13.17
N SER A 334 -16.99 -10.53 14.09
CA SER A 334 -17.03 -10.99 15.48
C SER A 334 -17.65 -12.40 15.49
N PRO A 335 -17.29 -13.28 16.44
CA PRO A 335 -17.89 -14.60 16.50
C PRO A 335 -19.43 -14.55 16.44
N GLY A 336 -20.04 -13.48 16.99
CA GLY A 336 -21.46 -13.19 16.87
C GLY A 336 -21.93 -12.79 15.46
N ALA A 337 -21.16 -12.01 14.71
CA ALA A 337 -21.46 -11.70 13.31
C ALA A 337 -21.36 -12.95 12.41
N ILE A 338 -20.34 -13.79 12.62
CA ILE A 338 -20.22 -15.08 11.92
C ILE A 338 -21.42 -15.98 12.26
N ALA A 339 -21.75 -16.14 13.54
CA ALA A 339 -22.91 -16.93 13.98
C ALA A 339 -24.22 -16.37 13.42
N GLY A 340 -24.37 -15.04 13.38
CA GLY A 340 -25.54 -14.36 12.83
C GLY A 340 -25.72 -14.62 11.34
N ILE A 341 -24.63 -14.60 10.55
CA ILE A 341 -24.66 -14.92 9.12
C ILE A 341 -25.06 -16.38 8.91
N VAL A 342 -24.55 -17.31 9.71
CA VAL A 342 -24.87 -18.75 9.61
C VAL A 342 -26.32 -19.03 10.02
N ILE A 343 -26.78 -18.49 11.15
CA ILE A 343 -28.17 -18.69 11.60
C ILE A 343 -29.15 -18.00 10.64
N GLY A 344 -28.81 -16.80 10.19
CA GLY A 344 -29.62 -16.04 9.23
C GLY A 344 -29.74 -16.75 7.88
N SER A 345 -28.66 -17.36 7.38
CA SER A 345 -28.70 -18.12 6.13
C SER A 345 -29.52 -19.41 6.25
N ILE A 346 -29.43 -20.13 7.37
CA ILE A 346 -30.25 -21.32 7.65
C ILE A 346 -31.73 -20.94 7.77
N ALA A 347 -32.05 -19.91 8.55
CA ALA A 347 -33.43 -19.44 8.70
C ALA A 347 -34.00 -18.95 7.36
N GLY A 348 -33.21 -18.22 6.57
CA GLY A 348 -33.58 -17.78 5.22
C GLY A 348 -33.87 -18.96 4.28
N ALA A 349 -33.01 -19.99 4.30
CA ALA A 349 -33.22 -21.19 3.50
C ALA A 349 -34.51 -21.93 3.89
N ILE A 350 -34.77 -22.10 5.19
CA ILE A 350 -36.01 -22.72 5.70
C ILE A 350 -37.24 -21.93 5.25
N LEU A 351 -37.19 -20.60 5.30
CA LEU A 351 -38.29 -19.73 4.89
C LEU A 351 -38.57 -19.86 3.38
N ILE A 352 -37.51 -19.88 2.56
CA ILE A 352 -37.61 -20.09 1.10
C ILE A 352 -38.21 -21.46 0.79
N ILE A 353 -37.74 -22.53 1.44
CA ILE A 353 -38.29 -23.88 1.27
C ILE A 353 -39.77 -23.91 1.68
N GLY A 354 -40.13 -23.30 2.82
CA GLY A 354 -41.51 -23.21 3.28
C GLY A 354 -42.43 -22.50 2.28
N LEU A 355 -41.97 -21.39 1.69
CA LEU A 355 -42.71 -20.68 0.65
C LEU A 355 -42.87 -21.53 -0.62
N LEU A 356 -41.82 -22.23 -1.07
CA LEU A 356 -41.89 -23.13 -2.22
C LEU A 356 -42.89 -24.27 -1.99
N VAL A 357 -42.87 -24.90 -0.81
CA VAL A 357 -43.83 -25.95 -0.44
C VAL A 357 -45.25 -25.40 -0.41
N CYS A 358 -45.46 -24.21 0.16
CA CYS A 358 -46.77 -23.56 0.20
C CYS A 358 -47.31 -23.24 -1.21
N CYS A 359 -46.45 -22.76 -2.11
CA CYS A 359 -46.78 -22.52 -3.51
C CYS A 359 -47.14 -23.82 -4.27
N LEU A 360 -46.40 -24.90 -4.03
CA LEU A 360 -46.67 -26.21 -4.62
C LEU A 360 -48.01 -26.78 -4.12
N VAL A 361 -48.28 -26.73 -2.81
CA VAL A 361 -49.55 -27.20 -2.22
C VAL A 361 -50.73 -26.39 -2.77
N SER A 362 -50.60 -25.06 -2.86
CA SER A 362 -51.64 -24.19 -3.41
C SER A 362 -51.92 -24.49 -4.89
N SER A 363 -50.87 -24.76 -5.67
CA SER A 363 -50.99 -25.16 -7.07
C SER A 363 -51.72 -26.50 -7.24
N ILE A 364 -51.40 -27.49 -6.39
CA ILE A 364 -52.09 -28.79 -6.37
C ILE A 364 -53.56 -28.62 -5.96
N ARG A 365 -53.86 -27.86 -4.90
CA ARG A 365 -55.25 -27.61 -4.45
C ARG A 365 -56.08 -26.93 -5.54
N ASN A 366 -55.51 -25.95 -6.23
CA ASN A 366 -56.18 -25.27 -7.33
C ASN A 366 -56.43 -26.21 -8.53
N ALA A 367 -55.48 -27.07 -8.88
CA ALA A 367 -55.65 -28.06 -9.93
C ALA A 367 -56.75 -29.09 -9.59
N VAL A 368 -56.80 -29.57 -8.35
CA VAL A 368 -57.83 -30.50 -7.87
C VAL A 368 -59.20 -29.81 -7.84
N SER A 369 -59.29 -28.58 -7.33
CA SER A 369 -60.56 -27.82 -7.30
C SER A 369 -61.11 -27.59 -8.72
N LYS A 370 -60.25 -27.25 -9.69
CA LYS A 370 -60.66 -27.12 -11.10
C LYS A 370 -61.18 -28.45 -11.68
N LYS A 371 -60.50 -29.57 -11.43
CA LYS A 371 -60.99 -30.90 -11.85
C LYS A 371 -62.33 -31.27 -11.20
N LEU A 372 -62.48 -31.00 -9.91
CA LEU A 372 -63.72 -31.32 -9.17
C LEU A 372 -64.91 -30.47 -9.66
N LYS A 373 -64.69 -29.18 -9.97
CA LYS A 373 -65.72 -28.32 -10.57
C LYS A 373 -66.08 -28.76 -12.00
N GLY A 374 -65.10 -29.22 -12.79
CA GLY A 374 -65.34 -29.82 -14.11
C GLY A 374 -66.18 -31.10 -14.08
N LEU A 375 -66.09 -31.89 -13.01
CA LEU A 375 -66.91 -33.10 -12.82
C LEU A 375 -68.37 -32.80 -12.42
N LYS A 376 -68.66 -31.62 -11.84
CA LYS A 376 -70.03 -31.19 -11.48
C LYS A 376 -70.75 -30.47 -12.63
N GLY A 377 -70.03 -29.86 -13.56
CA GLY A 377 -70.58 -29.26 -14.78
C GLY A 377 -70.56 -30.25 -15.94
N GLY A 378 -71.37 -31.31 -15.83
CA GLY A 378 -71.48 -32.35 -16.86
C GLY A 378 -71.89 -31.77 -18.23
N ASN A 379 -70.99 -31.86 -19.20
CA ASN A 379 -71.32 -32.26 -20.56
C ASN A 379 -70.04 -32.75 -21.25
N ILE A 380 -69.73 -34.04 -21.05
CA ILE A 380 -68.56 -34.70 -21.65
C ILE A 380 -68.88 -34.91 -23.13
N LYS A 381 -68.44 -33.97 -23.99
CA LYS A 381 -68.30 -34.20 -25.42
C LYS A 381 -66.97 -34.91 -25.66
N TYR A 382 -67.04 -36.16 -26.10
CA TYR A 382 -65.90 -36.92 -26.61
C TYR A 382 -65.46 -36.29 -27.94
N THR A 383 -64.33 -35.59 -27.96
CA THR A 383 -63.67 -35.17 -29.20
C THR A 383 -62.50 -36.10 -29.50
N ALA A 384 -62.54 -36.66 -30.72
CA ALA A 384 -61.55 -37.58 -31.25
C ALA A 384 -60.15 -36.95 -31.33
N VAL A 385 -59.15 -37.76 -31.00
CA VAL A 385 -57.72 -37.44 -31.05
C VAL A 385 -57.30 -37.30 -32.51
N ALA A 386 -56.98 -36.08 -32.93
CA ALA A 386 -56.33 -35.80 -34.21
C ALA A 386 -54.79 -35.89 -34.06
N ALA A 387 -54.17 -36.59 -35.00
CA ALA A 387 -52.75 -36.87 -35.09
C ALA A 387 -51.87 -35.60 -35.18
N PRO A 388 -50.64 -35.62 -34.65
CA PRO A 388 -49.72 -34.50 -34.76
C PRO A 388 -49.13 -34.41 -36.18
N LYS A 389 -49.41 -33.30 -36.88
CA LYS A 389 -48.68 -32.89 -38.08
C LYS A 389 -47.37 -32.21 -37.66
N GLY A 390 -46.27 -32.73 -38.20
CA GLY A 390 -44.96 -32.11 -38.11
C GLY A 390 -44.91 -30.76 -38.82
N GLY A 391 -44.18 -29.84 -38.21
CA GLY A 391 -43.78 -28.57 -38.81
C GLY A 391 -42.33 -28.29 -38.41
N MET A 392 -41.43 -28.36 -39.40
CA MET A 392 -40.05 -27.93 -39.30
C MET A 392 -40.02 -26.41 -39.10
N ALA A 393 -39.22 -25.91 -38.16
CA ALA A 393 -38.97 -24.50 -38.00
C ALA A 393 -37.46 -24.22 -37.91
N ALA A 394 -37.02 -23.44 -38.89
CA ALA A 394 -36.06 -22.35 -38.84
C ALA A 394 -34.72 -22.55 -38.12
N VAL A 395 -33.67 -22.52 -38.95
CA VAL A 395 -32.27 -22.26 -38.63
C VAL A 395 -32.14 -20.94 -37.88
N GLU A 396 -31.59 -21.03 -36.67
CA GLU A 396 -31.29 -19.95 -35.74
C GLU A 396 -30.01 -19.21 -36.17
N LYS A 397 -30.10 -17.88 -36.27
CA LYS A 397 -28.99 -16.99 -36.64
C LYS A 397 -28.24 -16.61 -35.36
N GLU A 398 -26.92 -16.82 -35.39
CA GLU A 398 -25.96 -16.50 -34.34
C GLU A 398 -25.93 -14.99 -34.00
N PRO A 399 -26.03 -14.60 -32.71
CA PRO A 399 -25.97 -13.21 -32.31
C PRO A 399 -24.51 -12.74 -32.15
N THR A 400 -24.14 -11.70 -32.89
CA THR A 400 -22.89 -10.96 -32.75
C THR A 400 -22.79 -10.30 -31.36
N SER A 401 -21.65 -10.47 -30.71
CA SER A 401 -21.38 -9.91 -29.37
C SER A 401 -21.27 -8.38 -29.39
N PRO A 402 -21.77 -7.68 -28.36
CA PRO A 402 -21.57 -6.24 -28.24
C PRO A 402 -20.10 -5.89 -27.89
N PRO A 403 -19.60 -4.72 -28.32
CA PRO A 403 -18.28 -4.25 -27.94
C PRO A 403 -18.20 -3.99 -26.42
N PRO A 404 -17.01 -4.13 -25.82
CA PRO A 404 -16.82 -3.91 -24.38
C PRO A 404 -17.09 -2.44 -23.99
N PRO A 405 -17.58 -2.21 -22.75
CA PRO A 405 -17.88 -0.87 -22.26
C PRO A 405 -16.60 -0.03 -22.12
N ALA A 406 -16.65 1.19 -22.64
CA ALA A 406 -15.61 2.18 -22.44
C ALA A 406 -15.54 2.58 -20.96
N PHE A 407 -14.35 2.45 -20.36
CA PHE A 407 -14.10 2.96 -19.02
C PHE A 407 -14.03 4.50 -19.04
N PRO A 408 -14.63 5.19 -18.05
CA PRO A 408 -14.52 6.64 -17.96
C PRO A 408 -13.07 7.02 -17.66
N LEU A 409 -12.51 7.89 -18.51
CA LEU A 409 -11.22 8.52 -18.27
C LEU A 409 -11.28 9.35 -16.97
N PRO A 410 -10.19 9.42 -16.19
CA PRO A 410 -10.12 10.30 -15.02
C PRO A 410 -10.34 11.75 -15.44
N ALA A 411 -11.11 12.49 -14.64
CA ALA A 411 -11.31 13.91 -14.86
C ALA A 411 -9.96 14.65 -14.85
N PRO A 412 -9.76 15.64 -15.74
CA PRO A 412 -8.54 16.44 -15.77
C PRO A 412 -8.31 17.13 -14.42
N TYR A 413 -7.09 17.05 -13.92
CA TYR A 413 -6.63 17.79 -12.75
C TYR A 413 -6.68 19.29 -13.06
N ASP A 414 -7.49 20.04 -12.32
CA ASP A 414 -7.57 21.50 -12.39
C ASP A 414 -6.61 22.12 -11.34
N PRO A 415 -5.48 22.71 -11.76
CA PRO A 415 -4.50 23.29 -10.85
C PRO A 415 -4.97 24.59 -10.17
N HIS A 416 -6.18 25.09 -10.45
CA HIS A 416 -6.66 26.38 -9.94
C HIS A 416 -7.67 26.31 -8.79
N ASN A 417 -8.01 25.11 -8.28
CA ASN A 417 -9.00 24.96 -7.20
C ASN A 417 -8.38 24.42 -5.90
N SER A 418 -7.58 25.24 -5.22
CA SER A 418 -6.89 24.91 -3.96
C SER A 418 -7.73 25.13 -2.69
N GLU A 419 -9.04 25.42 -2.78
CA GLU A 419 -9.80 25.95 -1.65
C GLU A 419 -10.67 24.95 -0.86
N LYS A 420 -10.59 23.64 -1.13
CA LYS A 420 -11.19 22.63 -0.23
C LYS A 420 -10.22 22.24 0.89
N VAL A 421 -10.00 23.21 1.78
CA VAL A 421 -9.32 23.03 3.07
C VAL A 421 -10.17 22.10 3.95
N TYR A 422 -9.70 20.86 4.14
CA TYR A 422 -10.19 19.97 5.19
C TYR A 422 -9.81 20.58 6.55
N ARG A 423 -10.79 21.12 7.28
CA ARG A 423 -10.60 21.51 8.68
C ARG A 423 -10.64 20.25 9.55
N PRO A 424 -9.56 19.85 10.24
CA PRO A 424 -9.65 18.77 11.21
C PRO A 424 -10.54 19.22 12.39
N PRO A 425 -11.29 18.29 13.01
CA PRO A 425 -12.10 18.60 14.17
C PRO A 425 -11.20 19.06 15.33
N SER A 426 -11.60 20.15 15.98
CA SER A 426 -10.99 20.66 17.19
C SER A 426 -11.29 19.74 18.37
N SER A 427 -10.27 19.53 19.22
CA SER A 427 -10.27 18.86 20.53
C SER A 427 -10.20 17.33 20.55
N PHE A 428 -8.96 16.81 20.64
CA PHE A 428 -8.67 15.59 21.39
C PHE A 428 -7.91 15.97 22.68
N PRO A 429 -8.18 15.29 23.81
CA PRO A 429 -7.52 15.57 25.08
C PRO A 429 -6.03 15.26 25.00
N SER A 430 -5.22 16.15 25.57
CA SER A 430 -3.77 16.02 25.71
C SER A 430 -3.41 14.70 26.39
N ALA A 431 -2.49 13.94 25.79
CA ALA A 431 -1.93 12.75 26.42
C ALA A 431 -1.22 13.13 27.73
N PRO A 432 -1.31 12.32 28.80
CA PRO A 432 -0.59 12.57 30.04
C PRO A 432 0.91 12.50 29.78
N ALA A 433 1.65 13.41 30.42
CA ALA A 433 3.11 13.49 30.33
C ALA A 433 3.74 12.15 30.73
N SER A 434 4.52 11.56 29.83
CA SER A 434 5.34 10.39 30.12
C SER A 434 6.33 10.70 31.26
N PRO A 435 6.58 9.75 32.18
CA PRO A 435 7.45 9.96 33.31
C PRO A 435 8.89 10.25 32.86
N ARG A 436 9.47 11.33 33.37
CA ARG A 436 10.88 11.65 33.23
C ARG A 436 11.72 10.49 33.77
N LEU A 437 12.49 9.86 32.89
CA LEU A 437 13.52 8.91 33.29
C LEU A 437 14.69 9.71 33.89
N ASN A 438 14.66 9.93 35.21
CA ASN A 438 15.85 10.32 35.96
C ASN A 438 16.71 9.05 36.12
N GLY A 439 17.71 8.90 35.26
CA GLY A 439 18.66 7.80 35.30
C GLY A 439 20.06 8.32 35.02
N HIS A 440 20.82 8.56 36.09
CA HIS A 440 22.27 8.76 36.09
C HIS A 440 22.96 7.65 35.29
N LEU A 441 23.39 7.97 34.06
CA LEU A 441 24.36 7.18 33.30
C LEU A 441 25.47 8.14 32.86
N SER A 442 26.47 8.24 33.74
CA SER A 442 27.72 8.94 33.50
C SER A 442 28.51 8.16 32.44
N ILE A 443 28.39 8.56 31.18
CA ILE A 443 29.28 8.10 30.11
C ILE A 443 30.55 8.96 30.17
N PRO A 444 31.77 8.38 30.24
CA PRO A 444 33.00 9.15 30.35
C PRO A 444 33.23 10.02 29.12
N SER A 445 33.45 11.32 29.36
CA SER A 445 33.72 12.35 28.35
C SER A 445 35.21 12.47 28.03
N HIS A 446 35.84 11.40 27.52
CA HIS A 446 37.17 11.50 26.94
C HIS A 446 37.20 10.81 25.57
N ASP A 447 37.78 11.50 24.60
CA ASP A 447 37.97 11.15 23.18
C ASP A 447 36.78 11.27 22.23
N ARG A 448 36.26 12.50 22.12
CA ARG A 448 35.79 13.02 20.82
C ARG A 448 36.73 14.15 20.36
N GLN A 449 37.92 13.78 19.92
CA GLN A 449 38.72 14.65 19.07
C GLN A 449 38.23 14.52 17.62
N SER A 450 37.57 15.59 17.18
CA SER A 450 37.43 16.07 15.80
C SER A 450 38.13 15.28 14.70
N VAL A 451 37.38 14.41 14.02
CA VAL A 451 37.67 13.96 12.64
C VAL A 451 36.93 14.90 11.68
N TYR A 452 37.33 16.16 11.68
CA TYR A 452 37.05 17.09 10.58
C TYR A 452 38.37 17.78 10.26
N SER A 453 39.25 17.02 9.59
CA SER A 453 40.50 17.56 9.07
C SER A 453 40.23 18.16 7.70
N ASN A 454 40.50 19.47 7.61
CA ASN A 454 40.56 20.31 6.41
C ASN A 454 40.99 19.55 5.15
N GLN A 455 40.06 19.32 4.21
CA GLN A 455 40.42 19.17 2.81
C GLN A 455 40.61 20.57 2.23
N THR A 456 41.87 20.97 2.17
CA THR A 456 42.40 22.13 1.46
C THR A 456 41.92 22.16 0.01
N LEU A 457 41.24 23.24 -0.36
CA LEU A 457 41.19 23.79 -1.71
C LEU A 457 42.62 23.86 -2.26
N VAL A 458 42.90 23.08 -3.30
CA VAL A 458 44.09 23.29 -4.14
C VAL A 458 43.72 24.38 -5.14
N GLU A 459 44.24 25.58 -4.91
CA GLU A 459 44.31 26.64 -5.92
C GLU A 459 45.33 26.25 -6.99
N ASP A 460 44.84 25.99 -8.21
CA ASP A 460 45.68 25.88 -9.40
C ASP A 460 46.31 27.25 -9.71
N THR A 461 47.53 27.45 -9.23
CA THR A 461 48.36 28.59 -9.63
C THR A 461 49.07 28.23 -10.93
N VAL A 462 48.66 28.91 -12.02
CA VAL A 462 49.35 28.95 -13.31
C VAL A 462 50.76 29.48 -13.09
N GLN A 463 51.78 28.61 -13.16
CA GLN A 463 53.18 29.02 -13.17
C GLN A 463 53.80 28.77 -14.55
N SER A 464 53.79 29.84 -15.34
CA SER A 464 54.65 30.05 -16.50
C SER A 464 56.13 29.88 -16.10
N HIS A 465 56.85 29.04 -16.83
CA HIS A 465 58.32 29.02 -16.83
C HIS A 465 58.83 28.99 -18.26
N GLY A 466 59.29 30.14 -18.72
CA GLY A 466 60.23 30.28 -19.83
C GLY A 466 61.67 30.41 -19.31
N ARG A 467 62.58 29.63 -19.88
CA ARG A 467 64.05 29.81 -19.99
C ARG A 467 64.57 28.59 -20.76
N SER A 468 65.07 28.66 -21.99
CA SER A 468 66.16 29.43 -22.61
C SER A 468 67.58 29.07 -22.11
N LYS A 469 68.39 28.62 -23.08
CA LYS A 469 69.84 28.28 -23.10
C LYS A 469 70.18 26.88 -22.54
N ILE A 470 70.90 26.01 -23.24
CA ILE A 470 71.99 26.16 -24.23
C ILE A 470 71.71 25.37 -25.51
#